data_AF-A0A928T2D2-F1
#
_entry.id   AF-A0A928T2D2-F1
#
_cell.length_a   1.000
_cell.length_b   1.000
_cell.length_c   1.000
_cell.angle_alpha   90.00
_cell.angle_beta   90.00
_cell.angle_gamma   90.00
#
_symmetry.space_group_name_H-M   'P 1'
#
loop_
_entity.id
_entity.type
_entity.pdbx_description
1 polymer ?
#
loop_
_entity_poly.entity_id
_entity_poly.type
_entity_poly.pdbx_seq_one_letter_code
_entity_poly.pdbx_strand_id
1 'polypeptide(L)'
;MLSILDQKAPFQTSQAPEPVISAFEGFKAPTSNTTYTPNQFFDVVIPHFSRGVVRIVAYLLRKTLGWCDANGNPQEEQIKVTYSELERKAGVSRDMIRASLDDALAGHLLECVTEGRAKHAHDAGQSARYQLRWSAMPYTTRLEHFDGFFEGEGNRTDIPNEFFDVLIPREPLSVIKVVGAIIRHSIGFQAKHGRRRQQVALSYQQIENYARFGSRSDLAKALRIAMEKNYIVRLESGVFSHEATERRRAVYALRWCDFPNGQKNEPAVHQSEIQTSISPISEPAHQSEFRTNIKTKPGNETGNRPAADTELRDRLLAFGFSEKTVAKLTREHSREEIEQQIAWLPDRAPARSPAGLLRRSIEQRWPAPMKLRSAEVTSVTQAGWDFARCFYAAYGGNRGEPVNEPSPREAQTAESFVQRLIRATREEGRAAEWGRELGSLAREQRHPFPSLTLAIRQLGDAFLVQREKQRLQVQLASITQSREQHEQRFREDWLRWLAAKESEMRNTRPEDYQRFIAQRESERSELAADPKPWSRRVLKHFDTENARLGAFRQCFGLPDFWQWDAAFNSQSFKPNP
;
A
#
# COMPACT_ATOMS: atom_id res chain seq x y z
N MET A 1 -68.67 -24.17 -39.04
CA MET A 1 -68.54 -23.47 -37.75
C MET A 1 -67.07 -23.31 -37.43
N LEU A 2 -66.75 -22.15 -36.87
CA LEU A 2 -65.46 -21.50 -36.66
C LEU A 2 -64.32 -22.33 -36.02
N SER A 3 -63.12 -21.98 -36.48
CA SER A 3 -61.79 -22.16 -35.88
C SER A 3 -61.69 -21.53 -34.48
N ILE A 4 -61.23 -22.27 -33.46
CA ILE A 4 -60.68 -21.73 -32.20
C ILE A 4 -59.58 -22.65 -31.64
N LEU A 5 -58.36 -22.08 -31.60
CA LEU A 5 -57.29 -22.13 -30.59
C LEU A 5 -56.92 -23.47 -29.92
N ASP A 6 -55.67 -23.88 -30.13
CA ASP A 6 -54.95 -24.84 -29.29
C ASP A 6 -53.82 -24.08 -28.55
N GLN A 7 -53.98 -23.93 -27.22
CA GLN A 7 -53.02 -23.27 -26.33
C GLN A 7 -51.93 -24.27 -25.93
N LYS A 8 -50.69 -24.06 -26.38
CA LYS A 8 -49.50 -24.70 -25.80
C LYS A 8 -48.78 -23.71 -24.87
N ALA A 9 -48.83 -24.00 -23.58
CA ALA A 9 -48.03 -23.34 -22.56
C ALA A 9 -46.52 -23.64 -22.77
N PRO A 10 -45.63 -22.64 -22.69
CA PRO A 10 -44.20 -22.86 -22.80
C PRO A 10 -43.62 -23.35 -21.46
N PHE A 11 -42.82 -24.41 -21.55
CA PHE A 11 -41.97 -24.92 -20.48
C PHE A 11 -41.06 -23.81 -19.93
N GLN A 12 -41.19 -23.50 -18.64
CA GLN A 12 -40.24 -22.69 -17.90
C GLN A 12 -38.98 -23.51 -17.65
N THR A 13 -37.93 -23.27 -18.43
CA THR A 13 -36.56 -23.63 -18.06
C THR A 13 -36.16 -22.82 -16.83
N SER A 14 -36.01 -23.52 -15.69
CA SER A 14 -35.38 -23.00 -14.49
C SER A 14 -33.91 -22.66 -14.80
N GLN A 15 -33.67 -21.43 -15.28
CA GLN A 15 -32.34 -20.84 -15.27
C GLN A 15 -31.99 -20.57 -13.81
N ALA A 16 -31.06 -21.36 -13.26
CA ALA A 16 -30.32 -20.94 -12.09
C ALA A 16 -29.69 -19.57 -12.42
N PRO A 17 -29.76 -18.57 -11.52
CA PRO A 17 -29.17 -17.28 -11.78
C PRO A 17 -27.67 -17.48 -12.04
N GLU A 18 -27.20 -17.06 -13.22
CA GLU A 18 -25.76 -16.97 -13.47
C GLU A 18 -25.13 -16.16 -12.33
N PRO A 19 -23.99 -16.60 -11.78
CA PRO A 19 -23.34 -15.85 -10.73
C PRO A 19 -22.99 -14.48 -11.29
N VAL A 20 -23.64 -13.44 -10.75
CA VAL A 20 -23.25 -12.05 -10.96
C VAL A 20 -21.77 -12.00 -10.59
N ILE A 21 -20.89 -11.88 -11.59
CA ILE A 21 -19.46 -11.76 -11.38
C ILE A 21 -19.28 -10.47 -10.56
N SER A 22 -19.05 -10.63 -9.26
CA SER A 22 -18.66 -9.52 -8.38
C SER A 22 -17.57 -8.74 -9.10
N ALA A 23 -17.87 -7.49 -9.42
CA ALA A 23 -16.92 -6.59 -10.06
C ALA A 23 -15.69 -6.50 -9.16
N PHE A 24 -14.48 -6.61 -9.73
CA PHE A 24 -13.25 -6.47 -8.96
C PHE A 24 -13.27 -5.13 -8.21
N GLU A 25 -13.28 -5.17 -6.88
CA GLU A 25 -13.46 -3.96 -6.05
C GLU A 25 -12.16 -3.17 -5.86
N GLY A 26 -11.02 -3.80 -6.14
CA GLY A 26 -9.68 -3.25 -6.01
C GLY A 26 -8.69 -4.25 -5.42
N PHE A 27 -7.42 -3.91 -5.46
CA PHE A 27 -6.34 -4.65 -4.83
C PHE A 27 -6.37 -4.47 -3.31
N LYS A 28 -6.03 -5.52 -2.56
CA LYS A 28 -5.86 -5.39 -1.11
C LYS A 28 -4.58 -4.66 -0.79
N ALA A 29 -4.58 -3.88 0.30
CA ALA A 29 -3.41 -3.11 0.70
C ALA A 29 -2.20 -4.04 0.96
N PRO A 30 -0.95 -3.58 0.68
CA PRO A 30 0.26 -4.41 0.82
C PRO A 30 0.58 -4.92 2.23
N THR A 31 -0.18 -4.46 3.24
CA THR A 31 -0.12 -4.96 4.63
C THR A 31 -0.82 -6.31 4.82
N SER A 32 -1.54 -6.79 3.80
CA SER A 32 -2.14 -8.12 3.72
C SER A 32 -1.38 -8.99 2.71
N ASN A 33 -1.41 -10.31 2.90
CA ASN A 33 -0.76 -11.35 2.08
C ASN A 33 -0.37 -10.91 0.64
N THR A 34 0.93 -10.75 0.38
CA THR A 34 1.52 -10.32 -0.91
C THR A 34 2.50 -11.38 -1.43
N THR A 35 2.82 -11.32 -2.72
CA THR A 35 3.82 -12.19 -3.37
C THR A 35 5.11 -11.41 -3.61
N TYR A 36 6.23 -11.87 -3.02
CA TYR A 36 7.53 -11.21 -3.12
C TYR A 36 8.17 -11.47 -4.49
N THR A 37 7.81 -10.65 -5.47
CA THR A 37 8.01 -10.93 -6.90
C THR A 37 9.31 -10.33 -7.43
N PRO A 38 10.14 -11.07 -8.20
CA PRO A 38 11.29 -10.51 -8.91
C PRO A 38 10.90 -9.39 -9.86
N ASN A 39 11.62 -8.27 -9.81
CA ASN A 39 11.38 -7.12 -10.69
C ASN A 39 11.52 -7.48 -12.17
N GLN A 40 12.35 -8.49 -12.50
CA GLN A 40 12.48 -9.06 -13.84
C GLN A 40 11.18 -9.65 -14.40
N PHE A 41 10.20 -10.01 -13.56
CA PHE A 41 8.88 -10.38 -14.06
C PHE A 41 8.22 -9.22 -14.83
N PHE A 42 8.38 -8.00 -14.32
CA PHE A 42 7.86 -6.78 -14.96
C PHE A 42 8.81 -6.25 -16.03
N ASP A 43 10.11 -6.31 -15.79
CA ASP A 43 11.12 -5.70 -16.67
C ASP A 43 11.45 -6.58 -17.88
N VAL A 44 11.35 -7.92 -17.77
CA VAL A 44 11.72 -8.89 -18.81
C VAL A 44 10.53 -9.75 -19.25
N VAL A 45 9.78 -10.35 -18.32
CA VAL A 45 8.78 -11.36 -18.70
C VAL A 45 7.56 -10.75 -19.39
N ILE A 46 6.87 -9.83 -18.72
CA ILE A 46 5.64 -9.19 -19.24
C ILE A 46 5.84 -8.48 -20.60
N PRO A 47 6.93 -7.72 -20.84
CA PRO A 47 7.09 -6.98 -22.08
C PRO A 47 7.42 -7.86 -23.29
N HIS A 48 8.11 -8.98 -23.07
CA HIS A 48 8.77 -9.75 -24.14
C HIS A 48 8.11 -11.08 -24.49
N PHE A 49 7.37 -11.69 -23.57
CA PHE A 49 6.83 -13.03 -23.78
C PHE A 49 5.33 -13.04 -24.08
N SER A 50 4.86 -14.16 -24.63
CA SER A 50 3.45 -14.37 -24.96
C SER A 50 2.56 -14.39 -23.71
N ARG A 51 1.26 -14.18 -23.88
CA ARG A 51 0.27 -14.25 -22.79
C ARG A 51 0.34 -15.58 -22.05
N GLY A 52 0.52 -16.68 -22.77
CA GLY A 52 0.60 -18.02 -22.19
C GLY A 52 1.82 -18.16 -21.29
N VAL A 53 3.01 -17.76 -21.76
CA VAL A 53 4.23 -17.76 -20.96
C VAL A 53 4.09 -16.90 -19.71
N VAL A 54 3.59 -15.67 -19.84
CA VAL A 54 3.37 -14.75 -18.70
C VAL A 54 2.46 -15.38 -17.65
N ARG A 55 1.37 -16.05 -18.07
CA ARG A 55 0.44 -16.74 -17.18
C ARG A 55 1.06 -17.93 -16.46
N ILE A 56 1.84 -18.75 -17.16
CA ILE A 56 2.54 -19.89 -16.55
C ILE A 56 3.56 -19.40 -15.51
N VAL A 57 4.41 -18.45 -15.88
CA VAL A 57 5.45 -17.92 -14.99
C VAL A 57 4.84 -17.23 -13.78
N ALA A 58 3.77 -16.45 -13.98
CA ALA A 58 2.99 -15.85 -12.89
C ALA A 58 2.42 -16.89 -11.92
N TYR A 59 1.88 -17.99 -12.45
CA TYR A 59 1.36 -19.08 -11.63
C TYR A 59 2.46 -19.72 -10.77
N LEU A 60 3.64 -20.00 -11.35
CA LEU A 60 4.77 -20.54 -10.59
C LEU A 60 5.29 -19.53 -9.57
N LEU A 61 5.44 -18.26 -9.92
CA LEU A 61 5.81 -17.19 -8.97
C LEU A 61 4.85 -17.12 -7.79
N ARG A 62 3.54 -17.16 -8.04
CA ARG A 62 2.51 -17.11 -6.99
C ARG A 62 2.53 -18.35 -6.09
N LYS A 63 2.81 -19.52 -6.67
CA LYS A 63 2.91 -20.80 -5.96
C LYS A 63 4.16 -20.87 -5.09
N THR A 64 5.30 -20.41 -5.60
CA THR A 64 6.59 -20.46 -4.91
C THR A 64 6.73 -19.32 -3.90
N LEU A 65 6.43 -18.07 -4.29
CA LEU A 65 6.76 -16.86 -3.50
C LEU A 65 5.55 -16.22 -2.80
N GLY A 66 4.34 -16.73 -3.03
CA GLY A 66 3.12 -16.20 -2.43
C GLY A 66 2.67 -16.93 -1.15
N TRP A 67 3.47 -17.89 -0.68
CA TRP A 67 3.31 -18.57 0.60
C TRP A 67 4.69 -18.69 1.24
N CYS A 68 4.99 -17.78 2.17
CA CYS A 68 6.20 -17.84 2.95
C CYS A 68 5.96 -18.72 4.18
N ASP A 69 6.94 -19.53 4.56
CA ASP A 69 6.99 -20.11 5.90
C ASP A 69 7.27 -19.01 6.96
N ALA A 70 7.33 -19.40 8.24
CA ALA A 70 7.58 -18.47 9.35
C ALA A 70 8.91 -17.68 9.23
N ASN A 71 9.83 -18.11 8.35
CA ASN A 71 11.13 -17.48 8.11
C ASN A 71 11.17 -16.65 6.83
N GLY A 72 10.06 -16.54 6.09
CA GLY A 72 10.01 -15.79 4.82
C GLY A 72 10.40 -16.60 3.59
N ASN A 73 10.67 -17.91 3.73
CA ASN A 73 11.13 -18.75 2.62
C ASN A 73 9.95 -19.35 1.82
N PRO A 74 10.13 -19.58 0.51
CA PRO A 74 9.17 -20.31 -0.32
C PRO A 74 8.80 -21.69 0.27
N GLN A 75 7.51 -22.01 0.40
CA GLN A 75 7.08 -23.34 0.88
C GLN A 75 7.27 -24.46 -0.16
N GLU A 76 7.21 -24.15 -1.46
CA GLU A 76 7.37 -25.12 -2.56
C GLU A 76 8.22 -24.52 -3.69
N GLU A 77 9.49 -24.90 -3.79
CA GLU A 77 10.39 -24.45 -4.89
C GLU A 77 10.15 -25.24 -6.19
N GLN A 78 9.80 -26.51 -6.09
CA GLN A 78 9.54 -27.40 -7.22
C GLN A 78 8.03 -27.67 -7.35
N ILE A 79 7.40 -27.03 -8.32
CA ILE A 79 5.96 -27.11 -8.53
C ILE A 79 5.65 -28.28 -9.46
N LYS A 80 4.88 -29.25 -8.96
CA LYS A 80 4.21 -30.23 -9.83
C LYS A 80 3.09 -29.50 -10.57
N VAL A 81 3.13 -29.55 -11.90
CA VAL A 81 2.17 -28.84 -12.74
C VAL A 81 1.39 -29.83 -13.59
N THR A 82 0.07 -29.82 -13.46
CA THR A 82 -0.81 -30.51 -14.40
C THR A 82 -1.37 -29.53 -15.43
N TYR A 83 -1.69 -30.00 -16.63
CA TYR A 83 -2.30 -29.14 -17.65
C TYR A 83 -3.68 -28.62 -17.20
N SER A 84 -4.42 -29.40 -16.43
CA SER A 84 -5.70 -28.96 -15.85
C SER A 84 -5.53 -27.79 -14.89
N GLU A 85 -4.45 -27.78 -14.10
CA GLU A 85 -4.14 -26.64 -13.23
C GLU A 85 -3.71 -25.39 -14.02
N LEU A 86 -2.90 -25.54 -15.07
CA LEU A 86 -2.54 -24.39 -15.92
C LEU A 86 -3.77 -23.81 -16.62
N GLU A 87 -4.72 -24.64 -17.00
CA GLU A 87 -5.98 -24.20 -17.59
C GLU A 87 -6.88 -23.50 -16.57
N ARG A 88 -7.18 -24.14 -15.43
CA ARG A 88 -8.09 -23.59 -14.42
C ARG A 88 -7.53 -22.45 -13.60
N LYS A 89 -6.23 -22.50 -13.24
CA LYS A 89 -5.61 -21.56 -12.29
C LYS A 89 -4.75 -20.52 -12.99
N ALA A 90 -3.89 -20.92 -13.92
CA ALA A 90 -3.06 -19.97 -14.67
C ALA A 90 -3.85 -19.29 -15.81
N GLY A 91 -4.99 -19.86 -16.23
CA GLY A 91 -5.82 -19.32 -17.31
C GLY A 91 -5.23 -19.56 -18.70
N VAL A 92 -4.37 -20.55 -18.89
CA VAL A 92 -3.76 -20.85 -20.20
C VAL A 92 -4.66 -21.82 -20.96
N SER A 93 -5.06 -21.47 -22.18
CA SER A 93 -5.85 -22.40 -23.01
C SER A 93 -5.07 -23.67 -23.29
N ARG A 94 -5.75 -24.82 -23.31
CA ARG A 94 -5.16 -26.15 -23.46
C ARG A 94 -4.12 -26.23 -24.58
N ASP A 95 -4.46 -25.69 -25.75
CA ASP A 95 -3.62 -25.76 -26.96
C ASP A 95 -2.34 -24.90 -26.86
N MET A 96 -2.34 -23.88 -26.00
CA MET A 96 -1.20 -22.98 -25.82
C MET A 96 -0.22 -23.46 -24.75
N ILE A 97 -0.62 -24.43 -23.91
CA ILE A 97 0.19 -24.87 -22.75
C ILE A 97 1.56 -25.36 -23.21
N ARG A 98 1.60 -26.24 -24.22
CA ARG A 98 2.86 -26.85 -24.64
C ARG A 98 3.84 -25.81 -25.20
N ALA A 99 3.40 -25.05 -26.20
CA ALA A 99 4.22 -23.99 -26.79
C ALA A 99 4.68 -22.96 -25.74
N SER A 100 3.81 -22.59 -24.79
CA SER A 100 4.17 -21.64 -23.74
C SER A 100 5.17 -22.21 -22.72
N LEU A 101 5.13 -23.51 -22.44
CA LEU A 101 6.15 -24.17 -21.60
C LEU A 101 7.48 -24.23 -22.33
N ASP A 102 7.48 -24.61 -23.60
CA ASP A 102 8.70 -24.67 -24.42
C ASP A 102 9.35 -23.28 -24.55
N ASP A 103 8.57 -22.24 -24.81
CA ASP A 103 9.04 -20.84 -24.84
C ASP A 103 9.58 -20.38 -23.47
N ALA A 104 8.95 -20.79 -22.37
CA ALA A 104 9.40 -20.42 -21.03
C ALA A 104 10.72 -21.12 -20.64
N LEU A 105 10.92 -22.36 -21.07
CA LEU A 105 12.18 -23.10 -20.91
C LEU A 105 13.29 -22.49 -21.78
N ALA A 106 12.99 -22.21 -23.05
CA ALA A 106 13.92 -21.58 -23.99
C ALA A 106 14.32 -20.16 -23.56
N GLY A 107 13.40 -19.43 -22.93
CA GLY A 107 13.64 -18.09 -22.39
C GLY A 107 14.33 -18.06 -21.03
N HIS A 108 14.81 -19.20 -20.52
CA HIS A 108 15.45 -19.32 -19.21
C HIS A 108 14.57 -18.81 -18.04
N LEU A 109 13.24 -18.88 -18.18
CA LEU A 109 12.30 -18.48 -17.14
C LEU A 109 12.07 -19.61 -16.14
N LEU A 110 12.03 -20.84 -16.66
CA LEU A 110 11.75 -22.06 -15.93
C LEU A 110 12.82 -23.11 -16.18
N GLU A 111 12.87 -24.10 -15.30
CA GLU A 111 13.63 -25.34 -15.48
C GLU A 111 12.71 -26.54 -15.29
N CYS A 112 12.86 -27.55 -16.15
CA CYS A 112 12.18 -28.83 -15.98
C CYS A 112 13.03 -29.72 -15.09
N VAL A 113 12.56 -29.96 -13.87
CA VAL A 113 13.23 -30.83 -12.88
C VAL A 113 12.92 -32.30 -13.14
N THR A 114 11.71 -32.59 -13.62
CA THR A 114 11.29 -33.93 -13.99
C THR A 114 10.34 -33.86 -15.16
N GLU A 115 10.65 -34.58 -16.22
CA GLU A 115 9.79 -34.65 -17.39
C GLU A 115 8.48 -35.37 -17.08
N GLY A 116 7.41 -34.93 -17.72
CA GLY A 116 6.11 -35.58 -17.63
C GLY A 116 6.05 -36.77 -18.59
N ARG A 117 5.43 -37.86 -18.14
CA ARG A 117 5.20 -39.07 -18.94
C ARG A 117 3.71 -39.31 -19.11
N ALA A 118 3.28 -39.57 -20.34
CA ALA A 118 1.88 -39.88 -20.63
C ALA A 118 1.42 -41.16 -19.92
N LYS A 119 0.11 -41.26 -19.67
CA LYS A 119 -0.48 -42.48 -19.10
C LYS A 119 -0.47 -43.58 -20.16
N HIS A 120 0.09 -44.74 -19.83
CA HIS A 120 0.01 -45.96 -20.64
C HIS A 120 -0.96 -46.95 -19.99
N ALA A 121 -1.40 -47.99 -20.74
CA ALA A 121 -2.45 -48.92 -20.31
C ALA A 121 -2.21 -49.59 -18.93
N HIS A 122 -0.95 -49.69 -18.50
CA HIS A 122 -0.54 -50.32 -17.23
C HIS A 122 0.25 -49.38 -16.30
N ASP A 123 0.31 -48.08 -16.60
CA ASP A 123 1.14 -47.14 -15.86
C ASP A 123 0.44 -45.80 -15.63
N ALA A 124 0.38 -45.37 -14.37
CA ALA A 124 -0.15 -44.06 -14.00
C ALA A 124 0.85 -42.99 -14.47
N GLY A 125 0.52 -42.30 -15.57
CA GLY A 125 1.35 -41.24 -16.14
C GLY A 125 1.87 -40.25 -15.08
N GLN A 126 3.06 -39.70 -15.32
CA GLN A 126 3.74 -38.82 -14.39
C GLN A 126 3.58 -37.37 -14.82
N SER A 127 3.16 -36.49 -13.92
CA SER A 127 3.14 -35.04 -14.23
C SER A 127 4.55 -34.47 -14.15
N ALA A 128 4.85 -33.54 -15.06
CA ALA A 128 6.11 -32.83 -15.05
C ALA A 128 6.26 -31.95 -13.79
N ARG A 129 7.50 -31.75 -13.36
CA ARG A 129 7.88 -30.82 -12.30
C ARG A 129 8.72 -29.69 -12.88
N TYR A 130 8.34 -28.47 -12.55
CA TYR A 130 9.04 -27.27 -12.98
C TYR A 130 9.39 -26.41 -11.77
N GLN A 131 10.48 -25.67 -11.89
CA GLN A 131 10.85 -24.63 -10.94
C GLN A 131 11.17 -23.33 -11.69
N LEU A 132 11.17 -22.21 -10.96
CA LEU A 132 11.70 -20.95 -11.48
C LEU A 132 13.21 -21.09 -11.65
N ARG A 133 13.73 -20.60 -12.77
CA ARG A 133 15.19 -20.54 -12.97
C ARG A 133 15.75 -19.35 -12.20
N TRP A 134 16.59 -19.61 -11.21
CA TRP A 134 17.33 -18.58 -10.48
C TRP A 134 18.75 -18.46 -11.01
N SER A 135 19.30 -17.25 -10.97
CA SER A 135 20.65 -16.96 -11.47
C SER A 135 21.40 -16.06 -10.50
N ALA A 136 22.66 -16.43 -10.26
CA ALA A 136 23.66 -15.64 -9.53
C ALA A 136 24.24 -14.50 -10.37
N MET A 137 23.95 -14.45 -11.68
CA MET A 137 24.46 -13.43 -12.59
C MET A 137 23.92 -12.04 -12.21
N PRO A 138 24.65 -10.96 -12.52
CA PRO A 138 24.19 -9.61 -12.19
C PRO A 138 22.78 -9.30 -12.71
N TYR A 139 22.01 -8.56 -11.91
CA TYR A 139 20.65 -8.14 -12.28
C TYR A 139 20.63 -7.45 -13.65
N THR A 140 19.75 -7.91 -14.53
CA THR A 140 19.56 -7.36 -15.87
C THR A 140 18.09 -7.12 -16.16
N THR A 141 17.80 -6.05 -16.90
CA THR A 141 16.50 -5.76 -17.50
C THR A 141 16.45 -6.07 -19.00
N ARG A 142 17.57 -6.55 -19.58
CA ARG A 142 17.69 -6.87 -21.00
C ARG A 142 17.50 -8.37 -21.22
N LEU A 143 16.60 -8.71 -22.14
CA LEU A 143 16.30 -10.10 -22.50
C LEU A 143 17.54 -10.85 -23.00
N GLU A 144 18.40 -10.21 -23.80
CA GLU A 144 19.60 -10.86 -24.37
C GLU A 144 20.62 -11.35 -23.33
N HIS A 145 20.59 -10.79 -22.11
CA HIS A 145 21.49 -11.18 -21.02
C HIS A 145 20.75 -11.92 -19.90
N PHE A 146 19.47 -12.21 -20.10
CA PHE A 146 18.64 -12.84 -19.08
C PHE A 146 18.87 -14.35 -19.07
N ASP A 147 19.40 -14.86 -17.97
CA ASP A 147 19.73 -16.29 -17.76
C ASP A 147 18.99 -16.89 -16.55
N GLY A 148 17.93 -16.22 -16.09
CA GLY A 148 17.18 -16.55 -14.90
C GLY A 148 16.89 -15.34 -14.02
N PHE A 149 16.00 -15.54 -13.05
CA PHE A 149 15.66 -14.53 -12.05
C PHE A 149 16.84 -14.32 -11.09
N PHE A 150 17.17 -13.07 -10.82
CA PHE A 150 18.24 -12.71 -9.91
C PHE A 150 17.97 -13.24 -8.49
N GLU A 151 18.92 -13.99 -7.94
CA GLU A 151 18.76 -14.61 -6.62
C GLU A 151 18.98 -13.61 -5.45
N GLY A 152 19.83 -12.60 -5.65
CA GLY A 152 20.24 -11.67 -4.60
C GLY A 152 19.17 -10.70 -4.10
N GLU A 153 19.51 -9.94 -3.06
CA GLU A 153 18.57 -9.03 -2.39
C GLU A 153 18.32 -7.72 -3.15
N GLY A 154 17.24 -7.02 -2.78
CA GLY A 154 16.94 -5.65 -3.26
C GLY A 154 16.24 -5.56 -4.63
N ASN A 155 16.05 -6.67 -5.34
CA ASN A 155 15.46 -6.69 -6.69
C ASN A 155 14.10 -7.42 -6.77
N ARG A 156 13.38 -7.46 -5.66
CA ARG A 156 12.03 -8.02 -5.55
C ARG A 156 11.09 -6.99 -4.94
N THR A 157 9.81 -7.06 -5.30
CA THR A 157 8.76 -6.15 -4.83
C THR A 157 7.59 -6.96 -4.30
N ASP A 158 6.98 -6.59 -3.17
CA ASP A 158 5.74 -7.24 -2.74
C ASP A 158 4.56 -6.77 -3.59
N ILE A 159 3.97 -7.72 -4.31
CA ILE A 159 2.88 -7.48 -5.24
C ILE A 159 1.58 -8.05 -4.65
N PRO A 160 0.44 -7.34 -4.74
CA PRO A 160 -0.84 -7.87 -4.29
C PRO A 160 -1.18 -9.20 -4.97
N ASN A 161 -1.63 -10.18 -4.18
CA ASN A 161 -1.93 -11.52 -4.69
C ASN A 161 -3.03 -11.51 -5.77
N GLU A 162 -3.96 -10.57 -5.72
CA GLU A 162 -5.02 -10.41 -6.73
C GLU A 162 -4.47 -10.13 -8.13
N PHE A 163 -3.24 -9.60 -8.26
CA PHE A 163 -2.58 -9.45 -9.56
C PHE A 163 -2.36 -10.81 -10.23
N PHE A 164 -1.96 -11.82 -9.45
CA PHE A 164 -1.72 -13.18 -9.92
C PHE A 164 -2.99 -14.03 -9.93
N ASP A 165 -3.86 -13.84 -8.95
CA ASP A 165 -5.03 -14.71 -8.73
C ASP A 165 -6.26 -14.27 -9.56
N VAL A 166 -6.35 -12.98 -9.91
CA VAL A 166 -7.51 -12.41 -10.63
C VAL A 166 -7.11 -11.83 -11.99
N LEU A 167 -6.14 -10.91 -12.02
CA LEU A 167 -5.85 -10.12 -13.23
C LEU A 167 -5.18 -10.98 -14.31
N ILE A 168 -4.02 -11.57 -14.02
CA ILE A 168 -3.23 -12.31 -15.02
C ILE A 168 -4.01 -13.48 -15.68
N PRO A 169 -4.77 -14.31 -14.94
CA PRO A 169 -5.48 -15.45 -15.54
C PRO A 169 -6.63 -15.03 -16.46
N ARG A 170 -7.22 -13.84 -16.25
CA ARG A 170 -8.47 -13.43 -16.91
C ARG A 170 -8.27 -12.38 -17.99
N GLU A 171 -7.30 -11.48 -17.81
CA GLU A 171 -7.14 -10.32 -18.69
C GLU A 171 -6.24 -10.59 -19.90
N PRO A 172 -6.42 -9.84 -21.01
CA PRO A 172 -5.49 -9.89 -22.13
C PRO A 172 -4.11 -9.31 -21.75
N LEU A 173 -3.07 -9.71 -22.48
CA LEU A 173 -1.69 -9.29 -22.21
C LEU A 173 -1.53 -7.76 -22.23
N SER A 174 -2.30 -7.05 -23.05
CA SER A 174 -2.28 -5.58 -23.09
C SER A 174 -2.72 -4.95 -21.76
N VAL A 175 -3.76 -5.48 -21.11
CA VAL A 175 -4.19 -5.00 -19.78
C VAL A 175 -3.15 -5.37 -18.72
N ILE A 176 -2.62 -6.60 -18.76
CA ILE A 176 -1.53 -7.05 -17.86
C ILE A 176 -0.32 -6.12 -17.99
N LYS A 177 0.07 -5.75 -19.21
CA LYS A 177 1.17 -4.84 -19.51
C LYS A 177 0.98 -3.45 -18.89
N VAL A 178 -0.22 -2.87 -19.04
CA VAL A 178 -0.54 -1.56 -18.44
C VAL A 178 -0.48 -1.62 -16.91
N VAL A 179 -1.19 -2.57 -16.31
CA VAL A 179 -1.28 -2.66 -14.86
C VAL A 179 0.09 -3.03 -14.27
N GLY A 180 0.81 -3.96 -14.87
CA GLY A 180 2.18 -4.33 -14.48
C GLY A 180 3.16 -3.15 -14.56
N ALA A 181 3.07 -2.33 -15.61
CA ALA A 181 3.88 -1.11 -15.72
C ALA A 181 3.58 -0.11 -14.59
N ILE A 182 2.30 0.09 -14.27
CA ILE A 182 1.90 0.96 -13.17
C ILE A 182 2.37 0.40 -11.83
N ILE A 183 2.14 -0.90 -11.55
CA ILE A 183 2.64 -1.60 -10.36
C ILE A 183 4.14 -1.40 -10.18
N ARG A 184 4.92 -1.64 -11.25
CA ARG A 184 6.38 -1.52 -11.20
C ARG A 184 6.84 -0.12 -10.82
N HIS A 185 6.17 0.91 -11.31
CA HIS A 185 6.58 2.30 -11.12
C HIS A 185 5.95 2.98 -9.89
N SER A 186 4.86 2.43 -9.36
CA SER A 186 4.28 2.83 -8.08
C SER A 186 4.93 2.02 -6.95
N ILE A 187 4.57 0.75 -6.80
CA ILE A 187 4.98 -0.09 -5.68
C ILE A 187 6.45 -0.52 -5.79
N GLY A 188 6.91 -0.81 -7.01
CA GLY A 188 8.27 -1.32 -7.27
C GLY A 188 9.40 -0.29 -7.13
N PHE A 189 9.10 0.96 -6.75
CA PHE A 189 10.10 1.93 -6.37
C PHE A 189 9.86 2.45 -4.95
N GLN A 190 10.87 2.29 -4.12
CA GLN A 190 10.95 2.95 -2.83
C GLN A 190 11.30 4.43 -3.03
N ALA A 191 10.53 5.33 -2.43
CA ALA A 191 10.91 6.73 -2.33
C ALA A 191 12.19 6.86 -1.49
N LYS A 192 12.89 8.01 -1.61
CA LYS A 192 14.12 8.31 -0.85
C LYS A 192 13.99 8.13 0.68
N HIS A 193 12.76 8.04 1.20
CA HIS A 193 12.43 7.90 2.63
C HIS A 193 11.83 6.53 2.99
N GLY A 194 12.11 5.48 2.22
CA GLY A 194 11.72 4.10 2.58
C GLY A 194 10.26 3.71 2.31
N ARG A 195 9.38 4.68 2.02
CA ARG A 195 7.97 4.40 1.65
C ARG A 195 7.84 4.01 0.18
N ARG A 196 6.99 3.03 -0.14
CA ARG A 196 6.64 2.70 -1.54
C ARG A 196 5.76 3.79 -2.14
N ARG A 197 5.93 4.11 -3.42
CA ARG A 197 5.04 5.07 -4.08
C ARG A 197 3.68 4.41 -4.28
N GLN A 198 2.60 5.10 -3.94
CA GLN A 198 1.24 4.60 -4.19
C GLN A 198 0.67 5.07 -5.53
N GLN A 199 1.31 6.07 -6.13
CA GLN A 199 0.95 6.67 -7.41
C GLN A 199 2.19 6.95 -8.26
N VAL A 200 1.99 7.06 -9.56
CA VAL A 200 3.05 7.31 -10.53
C VAL A 200 2.57 8.25 -11.63
N ALA A 201 3.37 9.29 -11.92
CA ALA A 201 3.20 10.12 -13.10
C ALA A 201 3.86 9.45 -14.31
N LEU A 202 3.06 8.91 -15.23
CA LEU A 202 3.54 8.26 -16.45
C LEU A 202 2.91 8.91 -17.68
N SER A 203 3.76 9.30 -18.63
CA SER A 203 3.28 9.70 -19.95
C SER A 203 2.89 8.47 -20.76
N TYR A 204 2.06 8.70 -21.78
CA TYR A 204 1.69 7.68 -22.76
C TYR A 204 2.92 6.99 -23.37
N GLN A 205 3.91 7.78 -23.79
CA GLN A 205 5.14 7.28 -24.38
C GLN A 205 5.95 6.42 -23.41
N GLN A 206 5.94 6.76 -22.11
CA GLN A 206 6.67 5.98 -21.12
C GLN A 206 6.07 4.59 -20.93
N ILE A 207 4.73 4.48 -20.87
CA ILE A 207 4.05 3.18 -20.76
C ILE A 207 4.25 2.37 -22.05
N GLU A 208 4.11 3.03 -23.21
CA GLU A 208 4.33 2.42 -24.53
C GLU A 208 5.73 1.81 -24.64
N ASN A 209 6.77 2.59 -24.32
CA ASN A 209 8.16 2.16 -24.39
C ASN A 209 8.48 1.06 -23.38
N TYR A 210 8.05 1.23 -22.13
CA TYR A 210 8.37 0.29 -21.06
C TYR A 210 7.69 -1.07 -21.27
N ALA A 211 6.39 -1.06 -21.54
CA ALA A 211 5.62 -2.29 -21.71
C ALA A 211 5.69 -2.87 -23.13
N ARG A 212 6.41 -2.21 -24.05
CA ARG A 212 6.57 -2.60 -25.45
C ARG A 212 5.24 -2.80 -26.15
N PHE A 213 4.43 -1.74 -26.19
CA PHE A 213 3.23 -1.72 -27.03
C PHE A 213 3.61 -1.48 -28.49
N GLY A 214 3.01 -2.25 -29.41
CA GLY A 214 3.19 -2.04 -30.85
C GLY A 214 2.35 -0.87 -31.40
N SER A 215 1.35 -0.41 -30.64
CA SER A 215 0.43 0.65 -31.07
C SER A 215 -0.11 1.44 -29.88
N ARG A 216 -0.15 2.77 -30.04
CA ARG A 216 -0.81 3.69 -29.11
C ARG A 216 -2.30 3.44 -28.97
N SER A 217 -2.96 2.96 -30.03
CA SER A 217 -4.40 2.66 -29.98
C SER A 217 -4.70 1.50 -29.04
N ASP A 218 -3.83 0.48 -29.03
CA ASP A 218 -3.98 -0.68 -28.15
C ASP A 218 -3.67 -0.33 -26.70
N LEU A 219 -2.69 0.55 -26.48
CA LEU A 219 -2.45 1.13 -25.16
C LEU A 219 -3.69 1.91 -24.66
N ALA A 220 -4.37 2.67 -25.53
CA ALA A 220 -5.59 3.40 -25.18
C ALA A 220 -6.71 2.49 -24.73
N LYS A 221 -6.95 1.43 -25.49
CA LYS A 221 -7.96 0.43 -25.18
C LYS A 221 -7.61 -0.27 -23.86
N ALA A 222 -6.36 -0.67 -23.67
CA ALA A 222 -5.91 -1.35 -22.46
C ALA A 222 -6.02 -0.47 -21.21
N LEU A 223 -5.64 0.81 -21.29
CA LEU A 223 -5.81 1.77 -20.19
C LEU A 223 -7.28 1.94 -19.82
N ARG A 224 -8.17 2.06 -20.81
CA ARG A 224 -9.61 2.20 -20.59
C ARG A 224 -10.18 0.97 -19.89
N ILE A 225 -9.88 -0.23 -20.39
CA ILE A 225 -10.33 -1.50 -19.79
C ILE A 225 -9.80 -1.63 -18.36
N ALA A 226 -8.54 -1.25 -18.11
CA ALA A 226 -7.95 -1.33 -16.78
C ALA A 226 -8.62 -0.38 -15.77
N MET A 227 -9.11 0.78 -16.22
CA MET A 227 -9.90 1.72 -15.41
C MET A 227 -11.34 1.23 -15.20
N GLU A 228 -12.01 0.77 -16.27
CA GLU A 228 -13.39 0.26 -16.24
C GLU A 228 -13.53 -0.96 -15.30
N LYS A 229 -12.51 -1.83 -15.29
CA LYS A 229 -12.46 -3.01 -14.41
C LYS A 229 -11.86 -2.74 -13.03
N ASN A 230 -11.68 -1.46 -12.66
CA ASN A 230 -11.18 -1.06 -11.35
C ASN A 230 -9.81 -1.68 -10.97
N TYR A 231 -8.91 -1.92 -11.93
CA TYR A 231 -7.53 -2.28 -11.60
C TYR A 231 -6.70 -1.02 -11.27
N ILE A 232 -6.94 0.05 -12.01
CA ILE A 232 -6.20 1.31 -11.84
C ILE A 232 -7.16 2.49 -11.76
N VAL A 233 -6.69 3.58 -11.18
CA VAL A 233 -7.37 4.88 -11.17
C VAL A 233 -6.44 5.94 -11.75
N ARG A 234 -7.00 6.84 -12.56
CA ARG A 234 -6.32 8.06 -13.00
C ARG A 234 -6.64 9.17 -12.00
N LEU A 235 -5.64 9.61 -11.26
CA LEU A 235 -5.76 10.66 -10.24
C LEU A 235 -5.68 12.05 -10.87
N GLU A 236 -4.82 12.22 -11.87
CA GLU A 236 -4.68 13.47 -12.62
C GLU A 236 -4.62 13.20 -14.12
N SER A 237 -5.35 13.99 -14.90
CA SER A 237 -5.26 13.96 -16.36
C SER A 237 -3.97 14.62 -16.84
N GLY A 238 -3.32 14.00 -17.83
CA GLY A 238 -2.18 14.63 -18.50
C GLY A 238 -2.62 15.79 -19.39
N VAL A 239 -1.73 16.77 -19.58
CA VAL A 239 -1.97 17.93 -20.43
C VAL A 239 -0.97 17.90 -21.58
N PHE A 240 -1.47 17.90 -22.81
CA PHE A 240 -0.68 18.14 -24.00
C PHE A 240 -0.70 19.64 -24.29
N SER A 241 0.46 20.27 -24.36
CA SER A 241 0.62 21.67 -24.75
C SER A 241 1.83 21.81 -25.66
N HIS A 242 1.82 22.82 -26.54
CA HIS A 242 2.99 23.17 -27.35
C HIS A 242 4.11 23.75 -26.46
N GLU A 243 3.77 24.37 -25.33
CA GLU A 243 4.72 24.91 -24.36
C GLU A 243 5.17 23.85 -23.36
N ALA A 244 6.50 23.67 -23.23
CA ALA A 244 7.07 22.61 -22.40
C ALA A 244 6.71 22.73 -20.90
N THR A 245 6.50 23.96 -20.42
CA THR A 245 6.12 24.30 -19.03
C THR A 245 4.70 23.88 -18.67
N GLU A 246 3.82 23.75 -19.66
CA GLU A 246 2.41 23.39 -19.46
C GLU A 246 2.15 21.89 -19.67
N ARG A 247 3.10 21.17 -20.28
CA ARG A 247 2.99 19.72 -20.49
C ARG A 247 3.02 18.99 -19.15
N ARG A 248 1.97 18.21 -18.87
CA ARG A 248 1.88 17.40 -17.65
C ARG A 248 1.59 15.95 -17.99
N ARG A 249 2.23 15.03 -17.25
CA ARG A 249 1.97 13.59 -17.37
C ARG A 249 0.73 13.24 -16.58
N ALA A 250 -0.02 12.24 -17.05
CA ALA A 250 -1.12 11.71 -16.26
C ALA A 250 -0.57 10.98 -15.03
N VAL A 251 -1.28 11.09 -13.91
CA VAL A 251 -0.95 10.40 -12.66
C VAL A 251 -1.89 9.22 -12.48
N TYR A 252 -1.32 8.03 -12.34
CA TYR A 252 -2.05 6.77 -12.15
C TYR A 252 -1.71 6.16 -10.80
N ALA A 253 -2.66 5.43 -10.23
CA ALA A 253 -2.49 4.60 -9.04
C ALA A 253 -3.21 3.28 -9.23
N LEU A 254 -2.87 2.28 -8.40
CA LEU A 254 -3.73 1.11 -8.27
C LEU A 254 -5.03 1.49 -7.57
N ARG A 255 -6.11 0.82 -7.94
CA ARG A 255 -7.34 0.87 -7.17
C ARG A 255 -7.20 -0.04 -5.96
N TRP A 256 -7.30 0.50 -4.76
CA TRP A 256 -7.25 -0.26 -3.51
C TRP A 256 -8.67 -0.48 -2.98
N CYS A 257 -8.95 -1.65 -2.39
CA CYS A 257 -10.30 -1.99 -1.89
C CYS A 257 -10.73 -1.14 -0.68
N ASP A 258 -9.79 -0.71 0.17
CA ASP A 258 -10.09 -0.03 1.45
C ASP A 258 -10.20 1.50 1.33
N PHE A 259 -10.09 2.05 0.11
CA PHE A 259 -10.15 3.49 -0.12
C PHE A 259 -11.47 3.90 -0.78
N PRO A 260 -12.34 4.67 -0.09
CA PRO A 260 -13.43 5.36 -0.74
C PRO A 260 -12.84 6.51 -1.56
N ASN A 261 -12.47 6.24 -2.81
CA ASN A 261 -12.20 7.32 -3.76
C ASN A 261 -13.54 7.97 -4.08
N GLY A 262 -13.87 9.02 -3.33
CA GLY A 262 -14.91 9.98 -3.67
C GLY A 262 -14.62 10.52 -5.06
N GLN A 263 -15.35 10.02 -6.05
CA GLN A 263 -15.59 10.73 -7.29
C GLN A 263 -16.35 12.00 -6.91
N LYS A 264 -15.66 13.13 -6.76
CA LYS A 264 -16.29 14.39 -7.17
C LYS A 264 -16.40 14.31 -8.69
N ASN A 265 -17.57 13.89 -9.16
CA ASN A 265 -18.00 14.13 -10.52
C ASN A 265 -17.73 15.61 -10.83
N GLU A 266 -17.13 15.86 -12.00
CA GLU A 266 -16.97 17.20 -12.54
C GLU A 266 -18.34 17.92 -12.51
N PRO A 267 -18.44 19.16 -11.99
CA PRO A 267 -19.68 19.91 -12.08
C PRO A 267 -19.93 20.23 -13.55
N ALA A 268 -21.07 19.76 -14.05
CA ALA A 268 -21.61 20.15 -15.34
C ALA A 268 -21.73 21.69 -15.41
N VAL A 269 -21.34 22.23 -16.55
CA VAL A 269 -21.53 23.64 -16.90
C VAL A 269 -23.02 23.89 -17.14
N HIS A 270 -23.52 25.00 -16.57
CA HIS A 270 -24.88 25.55 -16.65
C HIS A 270 -25.94 24.92 -15.73
N GLN A 271 -26.27 25.62 -14.63
CA GLN A 271 -27.62 26.16 -14.42
C GLN A 271 -27.65 27.09 -13.19
N SER A 272 -28.49 28.09 -13.32
CA SER A 272 -28.69 29.30 -12.54
C SER A 272 -29.38 29.11 -11.18
N GLU A 273 -29.24 30.14 -10.36
CA GLU A 273 -29.95 30.44 -9.10
C GLU A 273 -31.39 29.95 -9.03
N ILE A 274 -31.78 29.33 -7.90
CA ILE A 274 -33.02 29.62 -7.16
C ILE A 274 -32.73 29.50 -5.64
N GLN A 275 -33.00 30.60 -4.91
CA GLN A 275 -33.14 30.69 -3.46
C GLN A 275 -34.52 30.21 -3.00
N THR A 276 -34.60 29.65 -1.78
CA THR A 276 -35.68 29.87 -0.78
C THR A 276 -35.20 29.26 0.54
N SER A 277 -34.72 30.04 1.51
CA SER A 277 -35.46 30.81 2.55
C SER A 277 -36.10 29.93 3.63
N ILE A 278 -35.64 30.08 4.87
CA ILE A 278 -36.45 30.46 6.06
C ILE A 278 -35.44 30.99 7.11
N SER A 279 -35.44 32.32 7.28
CA SER A 279 -35.06 33.04 8.52
C SER A 279 -36.39 33.54 9.15
N PRO A 280 -36.49 34.37 10.22
CA PRO A 280 -35.46 35.13 10.97
C PRO A 280 -35.78 35.27 12.48
N ILE A 281 -35.10 36.23 13.15
CA ILE A 281 -35.49 37.13 14.27
C ILE A 281 -34.17 37.40 15.06
N SER A 282 -33.63 38.61 15.25
CA SER A 282 -34.00 39.98 14.90
C SER A 282 -32.76 40.89 14.91
N GLU A 283 -32.83 41.87 14.01
CA GLU A 283 -32.11 43.13 13.73
C GLU A 283 -32.13 44.20 14.86
N PRO A 284 -31.73 45.50 14.67
CA PRO A 284 -30.62 46.13 13.91
C PRO A 284 -30.06 47.41 14.62
N ALA A 285 -29.15 48.16 13.97
CA ALA A 285 -29.28 49.61 13.74
C ALA A 285 -28.21 50.08 12.73
N HIS A 286 -28.62 50.32 11.47
CA HIS A 286 -28.72 51.64 10.80
C HIS A 286 -27.37 52.20 10.29
N GLN A 287 -27.21 52.74 9.09
CA GLN A 287 -28.06 53.15 7.96
C GLN A 287 -27.10 53.39 6.76
N SER A 288 -27.37 52.84 5.56
CA SER A 288 -27.76 53.56 4.32
C SER A 288 -27.08 54.94 4.08
N GLU A 289 -26.61 55.30 2.89
CA GLU A 289 -27.37 55.46 1.65
C GLU A 289 -26.46 55.50 0.39
N PHE A 290 -27.02 55.07 -0.74
CA PHE A 290 -26.51 55.33 -2.10
C PHE A 290 -27.21 56.55 -2.72
N ARG A 291 -26.51 57.22 -3.66
CA ARG A 291 -26.93 58.02 -4.85
C ARG A 291 -26.00 59.25 -4.95
N THR A 292 -25.51 59.78 -6.08
CA THR A 292 -25.80 59.66 -7.53
C THR A 292 -24.65 60.34 -8.31
N ASN A 293 -24.51 60.02 -9.59
CA ASN A 293 -23.61 60.63 -10.58
C ASN A 293 -23.74 62.17 -10.72
N ILE A 294 -22.64 62.88 -10.99
CA ILE A 294 -22.48 63.95 -12.01
C ILE A 294 -20.99 64.18 -12.29
N LYS A 295 -20.63 64.21 -13.58
CA LYS A 295 -19.31 64.60 -14.12
C LYS A 295 -19.21 66.13 -14.20
N THR A 296 -18.13 66.69 -13.65
CA THR A 296 -17.49 67.93 -14.14
C THR A 296 -16.01 67.93 -13.73
N LYS A 297 -15.10 67.96 -14.71
CA LYS A 297 -13.72 68.48 -14.60
C LYS A 297 -13.70 69.80 -15.40
N PRO A 298 -12.72 70.73 -15.23
CA PRO A 298 -11.49 70.67 -14.43
C PRO A 298 -11.25 71.92 -13.55
N GLY A 299 -10.23 71.89 -12.69
CA GLY A 299 -9.60 73.13 -12.18
C GLY A 299 -9.16 73.11 -10.73
N ASN A 300 -7.95 72.59 -10.48
CA ASN A 300 -7.00 72.87 -9.41
C ASN A 300 -7.50 73.42 -8.06
N GLU A 301 -7.41 72.57 -7.04
CA GLU A 301 -6.96 72.99 -5.72
C GLU A 301 -5.72 72.19 -5.32
N THR A 302 -4.59 72.87 -5.39
CA THR A 302 -3.32 72.54 -4.74
C THR A 302 -3.51 72.58 -3.23
N GLY A 303 -3.47 71.41 -2.59
CA GLY A 303 -3.39 71.26 -1.14
C GLY A 303 -2.56 70.03 -0.77
N ASN A 304 -1.32 70.27 -0.31
CA ASN A 304 -0.46 69.35 0.46
C ASN A 304 -0.17 67.93 -0.08
N ARG A 305 0.38 67.79 -1.30
CA ARG A 305 1.00 66.53 -1.76
C ARG A 305 2.52 66.50 -2.04
N PRO A 306 3.28 67.60 -2.23
CA PRO A 306 4.66 67.45 -2.69
C PRO A 306 5.62 66.93 -1.61
N ALA A 307 5.41 67.27 -0.33
CA ALA A 307 6.33 66.87 0.74
C ALA A 307 6.34 65.36 0.98
N ALA A 308 5.16 64.73 0.91
CA ALA A 308 5.00 63.35 1.33
C ALA A 308 5.31 62.32 0.21
N ASP A 309 5.14 62.72 -1.06
CA ASP A 309 5.64 61.93 -2.21
C ASP A 309 7.17 62.02 -2.34
N THR A 310 7.77 63.14 -1.91
CA THR A 310 9.23 63.29 -1.85
C THR A 310 9.81 62.37 -0.76
N GLU A 311 9.18 62.30 0.41
CA GLU A 311 9.60 61.42 1.50
C GLU A 311 9.54 59.93 1.16
N LEU A 312 8.45 59.47 0.51
CA LEU A 312 8.35 58.07 0.05
C LEU A 312 9.41 57.76 -1.02
N ARG A 313 9.65 58.71 -1.94
CA ARG A 313 10.66 58.59 -2.98
C ARG A 313 12.06 58.45 -2.37
N ASP A 314 12.39 59.28 -1.39
CA ASP A 314 13.68 59.24 -0.69
C ASP A 314 13.87 57.93 0.08
N ARG A 315 12.80 57.40 0.71
CA ARG A 315 12.84 56.09 1.37
C ARG A 315 13.10 54.95 0.38
N LEU A 316 12.48 54.95 -0.80
CA LEU A 316 12.73 53.94 -1.82
C LEU A 316 14.15 54.06 -2.42
N LEU A 317 14.66 55.28 -2.62
CA LEU A 317 16.04 55.49 -3.03
C LEU A 317 17.03 54.98 -1.96
N ALA A 318 16.75 55.20 -0.67
CA ALA A 318 17.54 54.67 0.44
C ALA A 318 17.53 53.13 0.52
N PHE A 319 16.46 52.48 0.04
CA PHE A 319 16.41 51.02 -0.14
C PHE A 319 17.24 50.51 -1.34
N GLY A 320 17.83 51.40 -2.14
CA GLY A 320 18.70 51.04 -3.27
C GLY A 320 17.98 50.96 -4.62
N PHE A 321 16.79 51.55 -4.76
CA PHE A 321 16.12 51.64 -6.06
C PHE A 321 16.69 52.75 -6.94
N SER A 322 16.74 52.54 -8.26
CA SER A 322 17.03 53.62 -9.23
C SER A 322 15.84 54.57 -9.34
N GLU A 323 16.08 55.86 -9.65
CA GLU A 323 15.00 56.84 -9.88
C GLU A 323 13.94 56.39 -10.89
N LYS A 324 14.35 55.73 -11.98
CA LYS A 324 13.43 55.17 -12.98
C LYS A 324 12.48 54.12 -12.39
N THR A 325 12.99 53.29 -11.49
CA THR A 325 12.20 52.23 -10.82
C THR A 325 11.26 52.83 -9.79
N VAL A 326 11.70 53.84 -9.03
CA VAL A 326 10.83 54.55 -8.08
C VAL A 326 9.68 55.25 -8.80
N ALA A 327 9.98 56.01 -9.86
CA ALA A 327 8.95 56.67 -10.67
C ALA A 327 7.93 55.68 -11.26
N LYS A 328 8.38 54.48 -11.65
CA LYS A 328 7.51 53.41 -12.12
C LYS A 328 6.60 52.89 -11.01
N LEU A 329 7.15 52.56 -9.84
CA LEU A 329 6.40 52.00 -8.71
C LEU A 329 5.35 52.99 -8.18
N THR A 330 5.72 54.26 -7.99
CA THR A 330 4.81 55.31 -7.51
C THR A 330 3.69 55.64 -8.51
N ARG A 331 3.89 55.35 -9.81
CA ARG A 331 2.86 55.52 -10.84
C ARG A 331 1.88 54.35 -10.90
N GLU A 332 2.37 53.13 -10.68
CA GLU A 332 1.61 51.88 -10.91
C GLU A 332 0.93 51.34 -9.64
N HIS A 333 1.38 51.77 -8.46
CA HIS A 333 0.88 51.29 -7.17
C HIS A 333 0.51 52.48 -6.26
N SER A 334 -0.47 52.27 -5.38
CA SER A 334 -0.85 53.32 -4.43
C SER A 334 0.24 53.53 -3.39
N ARG A 335 0.30 54.73 -2.83
CA ARG A 335 1.24 55.07 -1.75
C ARG A 335 1.07 54.13 -0.56
N GLU A 336 -0.18 53.87 -0.17
CA GLU A 336 -0.54 53.01 0.95
C GLU A 336 -0.09 51.57 0.69
N GLU A 337 -0.21 51.06 -0.54
CA GLU A 337 0.28 49.73 -0.91
C GLU A 337 1.82 49.65 -0.74
N ILE A 338 2.55 50.67 -1.21
CA ILE A 338 4.01 50.70 -1.14
C ILE A 338 4.48 50.81 0.33
N GLU A 339 3.87 51.70 1.11
CA GLU A 339 4.19 51.86 2.54
C GLU A 339 3.87 50.59 3.35
N GLN A 340 2.78 49.89 3.05
CA GLN A 340 2.46 48.60 3.66
C GLN A 340 3.50 47.54 3.33
N GLN A 341 3.97 47.45 2.08
CA GLN A 341 5.01 46.48 1.72
C GLN A 341 6.36 46.81 2.36
N ILE A 342 6.70 48.09 2.52
CA ILE A 342 7.88 48.53 3.27
C ILE A 342 7.76 48.11 4.74
N ALA A 343 6.60 48.32 5.36
CA ALA A 343 6.36 47.94 6.76
C ALA A 343 6.43 46.42 7.00
N TRP A 344 6.07 45.61 6.00
CA TRP A 344 6.13 44.15 6.04
C TRP A 344 7.50 43.57 5.70
N LEU A 345 8.44 44.37 5.20
CA LEU A 345 9.74 43.88 4.76
C LEU A 345 10.56 43.22 5.89
N PRO A 346 10.61 43.75 7.14
CA PRO A 346 11.30 43.08 8.25
C PRO A 346 10.69 41.71 8.57
N ASP A 347 9.35 41.59 8.51
CA ASP A 347 8.63 40.35 8.78
C ASP A 347 8.85 39.29 7.68
N ARG A 348 9.34 39.68 6.49
CA ARG A 348 9.62 38.78 5.36
C ARG A 348 11.07 38.26 5.33
N ALA A 349 11.97 38.77 6.19
CA ALA A 349 13.37 38.33 6.34
C ALA A 349 14.14 38.08 5.01
N PRO A 350 14.48 39.13 4.24
CA PRO A 350 15.14 38.99 2.93
C PRO A 350 16.54 38.34 3.04
N ALA A 351 16.72 37.15 2.46
CA ALA A 351 17.96 36.38 2.57
C ALA A 351 19.17 36.94 1.79
N ARG A 352 18.95 37.78 0.75
CA ARG A 352 20.03 38.25 -0.15
C ARG A 352 19.87 39.69 -0.69
N SER A 353 18.66 40.18 -0.93
CA SER A 353 18.41 41.54 -1.42
C SER A 353 17.08 42.10 -0.90
N PRO A 354 17.10 43.00 0.09
CA PRO A 354 15.91 43.68 0.58
C PRO A 354 15.18 44.45 -0.52
N ALA A 355 15.93 45.15 -1.39
CA ALA A 355 15.38 45.91 -2.51
C ALA A 355 14.68 45.00 -3.55
N GLY A 356 15.30 43.89 -3.93
CA GLY A 356 14.72 42.95 -4.89
C GLY A 356 13.46 42.27 -4.37
N LEU A 357 13.43 41.96 -3.07
CA LEU A 357 12.24 41.39 -2.42
C LEU A 357 11.10 42.41 -2.31
N LEU A 358 11.42 43.64 -1.88
CA LEU A 358 10.45 44.73 -1.76
C LEU A 358 9.83 45.08 -3.12
N ARG A 359 10.63 45.07 -4.20
CA ARG A 359 10.13 45.29 -5.55
C ARG A 359 9.07 44.27 -5.95
N ARG A 360 9.40 42.99 -5.75
CA ARG A 360 8.50 41.89 -6.10
C ARG A 360 7.23 41.92 -5.26
N SER A 361 7.33 42.25 -3.97
CA SER A 361 6.16 42.29 -3.10
C SER A 361 5.20 43.44 -3.47
N ILE A 362 5.72 44.57 -3.96
CA ILE A 362 4.92 45.68 -4.51
C ILE A 362 4.30 45.27 -5.86
N GLU A 363 5.12 44.87 -6.83
CA GLU A 363 4.67 44.54 -8.21
C GLU A 363 3.61 43.40 -8.21
N GLN A 364 3.73 42.43 -7.30
CA GLN A 364 2.84 41.27 -7.21
C GLN A 364 1.77 41.39 -6.10
N ARG A 365 1.65 42.55 -5.45
CA ARG A 365 0.68 42.81 -4.36
C ARG A 365 0.61 41.68 -3.33
N TRP A 366 1.76 41.30 -2.79
CA TRP A 366 1.82 40.19 -1.84
C TRP A 366 0.97 40.50 -0.61
N PRO A 367 0.17 39.53 -0.11
CA PRO A 367 -0.62 39.74 1.10
C PRO A 367 0.28 39.99 2.31
N ALA A 368 -0.30 40.52 3.39
CA ALA A 368 0.38 40.70 4.66
C ALA A 368 1.12 39.40 5.04
N PRO A 369 2.42 39.45 5.39
CA PRO A 369 3.09 38.27 5.90
C PRO A 369 2.31 37.82 7.13
N MET A 370 1.87 36.56 7.12
CA MET A 370 1.25 35.95 8.29
C MET A 370 2.29 36.01 9.40
N LYS A 371 2.18 37.02 10.27
CA LYS A 371 2.71 36.93 11.62
C LYS A 371 1.97 35.75 12.23
N LEU A 372 2.57 34.57 12.18
CA LEU A 372 2.32 33.55 13.19
C LEU A 372 2.47 34.30 14.50
N ARG A 373 1.33 34.62 15.12
CA ARG A 373 1.31 35.37 16.37
C ARG A 373 2.25 34.63 17.30
N SER A 374 3.21 35.35 17.87
CA SER A 374 4.13 34.87 18.90
C SER A 374 3.43 34.40 20.20
N ALA A 375 2.12 34.12 20.13
CA ALA A 375 1.28 33.54 21.17
C ALA A 375 1.09 32.01 21.01
N GLU A 376 1.66 31.38 19.98
CA GLU A 376 1.80 29.90 19.90
C GLU A 376 3.20 29.41 20.34
N VAL A 377 3.89 30.17 21.21
CA VAL A 377 5.14 29.75 21.88
C VAL A 377 4.82 29.02 23.21
N THR A 378 3.81 28.16 23.21
CA THR A 378 3.33 27.49 24.42
C THR A 378 3.11 25.99 24.23
N SER A 379 3.88 25.31 23.37
CA SER A 379 3.75 23.85 23.26
C SER A 379 5.04 23.08 22.96
N VAL A 380 6.23 23.63 23.22
CA VAL A 380 7.41 22.75 23.35
C VAL A 380 7.34 22.18 24.76
N THR A 381 6.82 20.96 24.88
CA THR A 381 6.76 20.29 26.18
C THR A 381 8.17 19.85 26.58
N GLN A 382 8.34 19.44 27.83
CA GLN A 382 9.60 18.85 28.29
C GLN A 382 10.01 17.65 27.41
N ALA A 383 9.06 16.94 26.80
CA ALA A 383 9.32 15.78 25.96
C ALA A 383 10.13 16.12 24.68
N GLY A 384 9.83 17.23 24.00
CA GLY A 384 10.62 17.68 22.84
C GLY A 384 12.06 18.03 23.21
N TRP A 385 12.25 18.66 24.37
CA TRP A 385 13.57 18.97 24.92
C TRP A 385 14.35 17.72 25.29
N ASP A 386 13.73 16.79 26.02
CA ASP A 386 14.35 15.54 26.46
C ASP A 386 14.76 14.67 25.29
N PHE A 387 13.91 14.56 24.26
CA PHE A 387 14.22 13.86 23.03
C PHE A 387 15.47 14.44 22.35
N ALA A 388 15.48 15.77 22.15
CA ALA A 388 16.56 16.44 21.44
C ALA A 388 17.90 16.34 22.20
N ARG A 389 17.88 16.55 23.52
CA ARG A 389 19.04 16.37 24.40
C ARG A 389 19.58 14.94 24.32
N CYS A 390 18.71 13.96 24.48
CA CYS A 390 19.09 12.54 24.47
C CYS A 390 19.58 12.06 23.10
N PHE A 391 19.05 12.61 22.00
CA PHE A 391 19.57 12.38 20.66
C PHE A 391 21.04 12.77 20.54
N TYR A 392 21.38 14.01 20.92
CA TYR A 392 22.75 14.49 20.85
C TYR A 392 23.68 13.73 21.78
N ALA A 393 23.20 13.33 22.96
CA ALA A 393 23.96 12.49 23.88
C ALA A 393 24.33 11.14 23.23
N ALA A 394 23.35 10.42 22.68
CA ALA A 394 23.59 9.12 22.06
C ALA A 394 24.40 9.21 20.76
N TYR A 395 24.16 10.24 19.94
CA TYR A 395 24.98 10.50 18.75
C TYR A 395 26.47 10.71 19.13
N GLY A 396 26.73 11.48 20.19
CA GLY A 396 28.06 11.66 20.77
C GLY A 396 28.64 10.40 21.43
N GLY A 397 27.82 9.37 21.67
CA GLY A 397 28.21 8.14 22.37
C GLY A 397 28.12 8.25 23.89
N ASN A 398 27.51 9.32 24.40
CA ASN A 398 27.26 9.53 25.82
C ASN A 398 26.03 8.75 26.28
N ARG A 399 26.24 7.78 27.19
CA ARG A 399 25.18 6.98 27.82
C ARG A 399 24.62 7.62 29.11
N GLY A 400 25.31 8.62 29.67
CA GLY A 400 24.90 9.34 30.86
C GLY A 400 23.99 10.53 30.55
N GLU A 401 23.97 11.51 31.46
CA GLU A 401 23.14 12.71 31.31
C GLU A 401 23.53 13.52 30.06
N PRO A 402 22.54 14.00 29.27
CA PRO A 402 22.82 14.85 28.13
C PRO A 402 23.47 16.17 28.54
N VAL A 403 24.58 16.52 27.88
CA VAL A 403 25.32 17.77 28.12
C VAL A 403 25.00 18.83 27.06
N ASN A 404 24.51 18.41 25.88
CA ASN A 404 24.22 19.34 24.80
C ASN A 404 22.86 20.00 25.00
N GLU A 405 22.79 21.30 24.72
CA GLU A 405 21.56 22.08 24.83
C GLU A 405 21.05 22.43 23.42
N PRO A 406 20.03 21.70 22.92
CA PRO A 406 19.52 21.89 21.56
C PRO A 406 18.84 23.26 21.40
N SER A 407 18.78 23.77 20.17
CA SER A 407 18.07 25.02 19.92
C SER A 407 16.54 24.86 20.13
N PRO A 408 15.81 25.93 20.47
CA PRO A 408 14.34 25.87 20.60
C PRO A 408 13.64 25.33 19.34
N ARG A 409 14.19 25.61 18.16
CA ARG A 409 13.68 25.11 16.88
C ARG A 409 13.82 23.60 16.74
N GLU A 410 14.93 23.05 17.25
CA GLU A 410 15.17 21.61 17.28
C GLU A 410 14.25 20.91 18.28
N ALA A 411 14.06 21.49 19.47
CA ALA A 411 13.12 21.00 20.46
C ALA A 411 11.68 21.01 19.92
N GLN A 412 11.27 22.04 19.17
CA GLN A 412 9.95 22.08 18.52
C GLN A 412 9.81 21.02 17.41
N THR A 413 10.87 20.81 16.63
CA THR A 413 10.89 19.75 15.60
C THR A 413 10.78 18.37 16.24
N ALA A 414 11.50 18.16 17.34
CA ALA A 414 11.46 16.94 18.14
C ALA A 414 10.08 16.72 18.75
N GLU A 415 9.46 17.74 19.35
CA GLU A 415 8.11 17.67 19.92
C GLU A 415 7.09 17.15 18.89
N SER A 416 7.08 17.74 17.69
CA SER A 416 6.19 17.31 16.60
C SER A 416 6.43 15.85 16.18
N PHE A 417 7.64 15.34 16.37
CA PHE A 417 7.97 13.94 16.11
C PHE A 417 7.59 13.02 17.28
N VAL A 418 7.84 13.44 18.52
CA VAL A 418 7.43 12.73 19.74
C VAL A 418 5.91 12.55 19.78
N GLN A 419 5.13 13.59 19.47
CA GLN A 419 3.67 13.48 19.43
C GLN A 419 3.19 12.46 18.38
N ARG A 420 3.91 12.31 17.26
CA ARG A 420 3.62 11.26 16.28
C ARG A 420 3.99 9.88 16.81
N LEU A 421 5.11 9.75 17.52
CA LEU A 421 5.50 8.50 18.17
C LEU A 421 4.50 8.08 19.25
N ILE A 422 4.05 8.99 20.13
CA ILE A 422 3.02 8.72 21.14
C ILE A 422 1.74 8.22 20.48
N ARG A 423 1.28 8.85 19.40
CA ARG A 423 0.08 8.37 18.66
C ARG A 423 0.30 6.99 18.04
N ALA A 424 1.50 6.73 17.52
CA ALA A 424 1.85 5.49 16.86
C ALA A 424 2.01 4.32 17.86
N THR A 425 2.65 4.54 19.01
CA THR A 425 2.96 3.50 20.01
C THR A 425 1.93 3.41 21.12
N ARG A 426 1.23 4.51 21.44
CA ARG A 426 0.41 4.72 22.66
C ARG A 426 1.24 4.70 23.95
N GLU A 427 2.53 5.00 23.87
CA GLU A 427 3.44 5.06 25.02
C GLU A 427 3.78 6.52 25.33
N GLU A 428 3.43 7.00 26.52
CA GLU A 428 3.81 8.33 27.00
C GLU A 428 5.11 8.27 27.82
N GLY A 429 5.85 9.38 27.89
CA GLY A 429 7.04 9.51 28.74
C GLY A 429 8.35 8.92 28.18
N ARG A 430 8.33 8.27 27.01
CA ARG A 430 9.53 7.62 26.40
C ARG A 430 10.39 8.52 25.51
N ALA A 431 10.17 9.83 25.55
CA ALA A 431 10.81 10.78 24.65
C ALA A 431 12.35 10.75 24.75
N ALA A 432 12.90 10.64 25.95
CA ALA A 432 14.34 10.50 26.18
C ALA A 432 14.92 9.24 25.51
N GLU A 433 14.28 8.09 25.71
CA GLU A 433 14.72 6.81 25.15
C GLU A 433 14.70 6.84 23.62
N TRP A 434 13.60 7.31 23.03
CA TRP A 434 13.50 7.44 21.57
C TRP A 434 14.52 8.42 20.99
N GLY A 435 14.83 9.49 21.73
CA GLY A 435 15.91 10.40 21.39
C GLY A 435 17.23 9.65 21.29
N ARG A 436 17.60 8.86 22.30
CA ARG A 436 18.84 8.09 22.31
C ARG A 436 18.91 7.09 21.14
N GLU A 437 17.84 6.35 20.92
CA GLU A 437 17.79 5.34 19.86
C GLU A 437 17.95 5.96 18.47
N LEU A 438 17.26 7.06 18.18
CA LEU A 438 17.43 7.78 16.92
C LEU A 438 18.85 8.35 16.79
N GLY A 439 19.45 8.82 17.90
CA GLY A 439 20.83 9.30 17.95
C GLY A 439 21.85 8.20 17.62
N SER A 440 21.67 7.01 18.19
CA SER A 440 22.47 5.83 17.87
C SER A 440 22.31 5.42 16.40
N LEU A 441 21.07 5.38 15.89
CA LEU A 441 20.81 5.05 14.48
C LEU A 441 21.44 6.05 13.51
N ALA A 442 21.45 7.35 13.85
CA ALA A 442 22.10 8.38 13.06
C ALA A 442 23.63 8.24 13.07
N ARG A 443 24.20 7.81 14.20
CA ARG A 443 25.64 7.53 14.36
C ARG A 443 26.08 6.29 13.57
N GLU A 444 25.23 5.27 13.49
CA GLU A 444 25.50 3.99 12.81
C GLU A 444 25.31 4.05 11.28
N GLN A 445 24.82 5.17 10.74
CA GLN A 445 24.74 5.36 9.29
C GLN A 445 26.14 5.29 8.65
N ARG A 446 26.20 4.79 7.41
CA ARG A 446 27.44 4.78 6.60
C ARG A 446 28.08 6.16 6.47
N HIS A 447 27.26 7.21 6.49
CA HIS A 447 27.68 8.61 6.55
C HIS A 447 26.97 9.29 7.71
N PRO A 448 27.56 9.29 8.92
CA PRO A 448 26.91 9.86 10.09
C PRO A 448 26.81 11.38 9.97
N PHE A 449 25.72 11.94 10.49
CA PHE A 449 25.48 13.38 10.51
C PHE A 449 24.90 13.80 11.86
N PRO A 450 25.39 14.90 12.46
CA PRO A 450 24.98 15.30 13.81
C PRO A 450 23.64 16.04 13.85
N SER A 451 22.96 16.30 12.73
CA SER A 451 21.76 17.15 12.74
C SER A 451 20.50 16.39 13.13
N LEU A 452 19.86 16.78 14.24
CA LEU A 452 18.57 16.23 14.68
C LEU A 452 17.47 16.40 13.64
N THR A 453 17.33 17.60 13.05
CA THR A 453 16.32 17.86 12.01
C THR A 453 16.54 16.96 10.79
N LEU A 454 17.79 16.74 10.40
CA LEU A 454 18.11 15.84 9.29
C LEU A 454 17.84 14.37 9.66
N ALA A 455 18.11 13.97 10.90
CA ALA A 455 17.85 12.61 11.38
C ALA A 455 16.36 12.29 11.39
N ILE A 456 15.54 13.20 11.92
CA ILE A 456 14.07 13.06 11.86
C ILE A 456 13.60 13.01 10.40
N ARG A 457 14.18 13.81 9.50
CA ARG A 457 13.79 13.83 8.09
C ARG A 457 14.18 12.56 7.32
N GLN A 458 15.35 12.01 7.57
CA GLN A 458 15.88 10.86 6.83
C GLN A 458 15.48 9.52 7.43
N LEU A 459 15.47 9.43 8.76
CA LEU A 459 15.28 8.19 9.50
C LEU A 459 13.94 8.14 10.25
N GLY A 460 13.29 9.27 10.50
CA GLY A 460 12.11 9.35 11.37
C GLY A 460 10.92 8.51 10.90
N ASP A 461 10.69 8.41 9.59
CA ASP A 461 9.63 7.56 9.04
C ASP A 461 9.91 6.07 9.25
N ALA A 462 11.14 5.63 8.96
CA ALA A 462 11.55 4.24 9.17
C ALA A 462 11.51 3.88 10.66
N PHE A 463 11.96 4.80 11.52
CA PHE A 463 11.92 4.65 12.98
C PHE A 463 10.48 4.50 13.49
N LEU A 464 9.54 5.32 12.99
CA LEU A 464 8.13 5.24 13.37
C LEU A 464 7.51 3.89 12.94
N VAL A 465 7.72 3.47 11.69
CA VAL A 465 7.22 2.17 11.18
C VAL A 465 7.80 1.00 11.99
N GLN A 466 9.08 1.06 12.34
CA GLN A 466 9.72 0.05 13.16
C GLN A 466 9.04 -0.07 14.54
N ARG A 467 8.69 1.06 15.17
CA ARG A 467 8.01 1.08 16.48
C ARG A 467 6.57 0.56 16.41
N GLU A 468 5.83 0.92 15.38
CA GLU A 468 4.49 0.37 15.14
C GLU A 468 4.55 -1.15 14.95
N LYS A 469 5.51 -1.64 14.15
CA LYS A 469 5.72 -3.07 13.93
C LYS A 469 6.06 -3.79 15.24
N GLN A 470 6.96 -3.24 16.06
CA GLN A 470 7.32 -3.83 17.35
C GLN A 470 6.11 -3.92 18.29
N ARG A 471 5.28 -2.86 18.37
CA ARG A 471 4.05 -2.90 19.17
C ARG A 471 3.11 -4.00 18.70
N LEU A 472 2.84 -4.06 17.39
CA LEU A 472 1.96 -5.09 16.82
C LEU A 472 2.51 -6.49 17.05
N GLN A 473 3.83 -6.68 16.97
CA GLN A 473 4.47 -7.96 17.30
C GLN A 473 4.30 -8.34 18.77
N VAL A 474 4.50 -7.40 19.70
CA VAL A 474 4.27 -7.65 21.14
C VAL A 474 2.81 -7.98 21.41
N GLN A 475 1.87 -7.28 20.77
CA GLN A 475 0.43 -7.55 20.88
C GLN A 475 0.07 -8.94 20.33
N LEU A 476 0.55 -9.28 19.12
CA LEU A 476 0.32 -10.60 18.52
C LEU A 476 0.95 -11.73 19.36
N ALA A 477 2.15 -11.50 19.88
CA ALA A 477 2.82 -12.46 20.76
C ALA A 477 2.03 -12.68 22.06
N SER A 478 1.53 -11.60 22.68
CA SER A 478 0.67 -11.68 23.86
C SER A 478 -0.64 -12.43 23.57
N ILE A 479 -1.32 -12.15 22.46
CA ILE A 479 -2.54 -12.86 22.06
C ILE A 479 -2.24 -14.34 21.81
N THR A 480 -1.16 -14.65 21.11
CA THR A 480 -0.73 -16.03 20.83
C THR A 480 -0.43 -16.77 22.12
N GLN A 481 0.30 -16.14 23.04
CA GLN A 481 0.61 -16.71 24.35
C GLN A 481 -0.65 -16.95 25.19
N SER A 482 -1.58 -15.99 25.23
CA SER A 482 -2.86 -16.16 25.93
C SER A 482 -3.69 -17.28 25.32
N ARG A 483 -3.66 -17.42 23.98
CA ARG A 483 -4.35 -18.49 23.25
C ARG A 483 -3.74 -19.86 23.57
N GLU A 484 -2.41 -19.97 23.58
CA GLU A 484 -1.71 -21.21 23.95
C GLU A 484 -1.96 -21.59 25.42
N GLN A 485 -1.91 -20.63 26.34
CA GLN A 485 -2.21 -20.87 27.76
C GLN A 485 -3.66 -21.33 27.96
N HIS A 486 -4.60 -20.73 27.22
CA HIS A 486 -6.00 -21.13 27.23
C HIS A 486 -6.19 -22.56 26.72
N GLU A 487 -5.57 -22.89 25.58
CA GLU A 487 -5.59 -24.26 25.05
C GLU A 487 -5.00 -25.25 26.05
N GLN A 488 -3.82 -24.96 26.61
CA GLN A 488 -3.19 -25.82 27.61
C GLN A 488 -4.08 -26.04 28.84
N ARG A 489 -4.77 -24.99 29.31
CA ARG A 489 -5.64 -25.06 30.49
C ARG A 489 -6.86 -25.95 30.28
N PHE A 490 -7.51 -25.86 29.11
CA PHE A 490 -8.77 -26.56 28.84
C PHE A 490 -8.61 -27.82 27.99
N ARG A 491 -7.39 -28.16 27.56
CA ARG A 491 -7.10 -29.35 26.75
C ARG A 491 -7.62 -30.63 27.39
N GLU A 492 -7.43 -30.79 28.70
CA GLU A 492 -7.89 -31.96 29.45
C GLU A 492 -9.42 -32.04 29.52
N ASP A 493 -10.11 -30.90 29.63
CA ASP A 493 -11.58 -30.85 29.61
C ASP A 493 -12.13 -31.26 28.24
N TRP A 494 -11.49 -30.79 27.16
CA TRP A 494 -11.83 -31.17 25.80
C TRP A 494 -11.63 -32.67 25.54
N LEU A 495 -10.49 -33.24 25.99
CA LEU A 495 -10.22 -34.67 25.88
C LEU A 495 -11.25 -35.50 26.67
N ARG A 496 -11.61 -35.06 27.89
CA ARG A 496 -12.68 -35.68 28.67
C ARG A 496 -14.04 -35.63 27.95
N TRP A 497 -14.35 -34.52 27.30
CA TRP A 497 -15.56 -34.40 26.49
C TRP A 497 -15.56 -35.36 25.28
N LEU A 498 -14.41 -35.50 24.59
CA LEU A 498 -14.28 -36.48 23.50
C LEU A 498 -14.44 -37.92 23.99
N ALA A 499 -13.85 -38.28 25.14
CA ALA A 499 -13.99 -39.60 25.72
C ALA A 499 -15.45 -39.91 26.12
N ALA A 500 -16.17 -38.91 26.65
CA ALA A 500 -17.59 -39.04 26.94
C ALA A 500 -18.42 -39.28 25.66
N LYS A 501 -18.11 -38.56 24.57
CA LYS A 501 -18.76 -38.73 23.26
C LYS A 501 -18.48 -40.08 22.64
N GLU A 502 -17.27 -40.61 22.81
CA GLU A 502 -16.92 -41.95 22.37
C GLU A 502 -17.68 -43.03 23.14
N SER A 503 -17.81 -42.88 24.46
CA SER A 503 -18.62 -43.79 25.29
C SER A 503 -20.10 -43.77 24.89
N GLU A 504 -20.66 -42.58 24.64
CA GLU A 504 -22.01 -42.40 24.13
C GLU A 504 -22.20 -43.10 22.77
N MET A 505 -21.23 -42.95 21.86
CA MET A 505 -21.28 -43.55 20.52
C MET A 505 -21.20 -45.08 20.56
N ARG A 506 -20.38 -45.63 21.47
CA ARG A 506 -20.30 -47.07 21.70
C ARG A 506 -21.66 -47.67 22.09
N ASN A 507 -22.46 -46.91 22.84
CA ASN A 507 -23.77 -47.37 23.31
C ASN A 507 -24.90 -47.11 22.29
N THR A 508 -24.84 -45.99 21.58
CA THR A 508 -25.92 -45.55 20.68
C THR A 508 -25.76 -46.03 19.24
N ARG A 509 -24.52 -46.20 18.76
CA ARG A 509 -24.19 -46.60 17.39
C ARG A 509 -23.05 -47.64 17.37
N PRO A 510 -23.28 -48.85 17.93
CA PRO A 510 -22.23 -49.84 18.12
C PRO A 510 -21.61 -50.31 16.80
N GLU A 511 -22.38 -50.42 15.72
CA GLU A 511 -21.87 -50.86 14.40
C GLU A 511 -20.85 -49.87 13.80
N ASP A 512 -21.15 -48.57 13.87
CA ASP A 512 -20.24 -47.52 13.37
C ASP A 512 -18.97 -47.45 14.22
N TYR A 513 -19.11 -47.62 15.54
CA TYR A 513 -17.96 -47.69 16.44
C TYR A 513 -17.08 -48.91 16.18
N GLN A 514 -17.68 -50.07 15.89
CA GLN A 514 -16.91 -51.28 15.51
C GLN A 514 -16.16 -51.09 14.19
N ARG A 515 -16.73 -50.40 13.20
CA ARG A 515 -16.02 -50.05 11.96
C ARG A 515 -14.80 -49.16 12.23
N PHE A 516 -14.95 -48.17 13.11
CA PHE A 516 -13.82 -47.32 13.53
C PHE A 516 -12.70 -48.14 14.20
N ILE A 517 -13.04 -49.05 15.11
CA ILE A 517 -12.05 -49.92 15.76
C ILE A 517 -11.36 -50.83 14.74
N ALA A 518 -12.10 -51.49 13.86
CA ALA A 518 -11.55 -52.36 12.82
C ALA A 518 -10.62 -51.60 11.86
N GLN A 519 -11.02 -50.40 11.43
CA GLN A 519 -10.16 -49.54 10.60
C GLN A 519 -8.84 -49.23 11.33
N ARG A 520 -8.93 -48.87 12.61
CA ARG A 520 -7.76 -48.51 13.39
C ARG A 520 -6.84 -49.71 13.66
N GLU A 521 -7.38 -50.89 13.86
CA GLU A 521 -6.61 -52.14 13.97
C GLU A 521 -5.88 -52.47 12.67
N SER A 522 -6.50 -52.22 11.51
CA SER A 522 -5.85 -52.34 10.20
C SER A 522 -4.66 -51.38 10.08
N GLU A 523 -4.89 -50.08 10.33
CA GLU A 523 -3.84 -49.05 10.28
C GLU A 523 -2.69 -49.34 11.25
N ARG A 524 -3.01 -49.83 12.45
CA ARG A 524 -2.01 -50.26 13.44
C ARG A 524 -1.17 -51.43 12.92
N SER A 525 -1.80 -52.40 12.27
CA SER A 525 -1.14 -53.60 11.75
C SER A 525 -0.21 -53.27 10.58
N GLU A 526 -0.62 -52.36 9.70
CA GLU A 526 0.23 -51.80 8.64
C GLU A 526 1.44 -51.05 9.21
N LEU A 527 1.23 -50.20 10.21
CA LEU A 527 2.32 -49.47 10.89
C LEU A 527 3.29 -50.41 11.62
N ALA A 528 2.79 -51.50 12.21
CA ALA A 528 3.62 -52.50 12.87
C ALA A 528 4.41 -53.36 11.89
N ALA A 529 3.88 -53.59 10.69
CA ALA A 529 4.54 -54.35 9.62
C ALA A 529 5.60 -53.53 8.87
N ASP A 530 5.55 -52.19 8.88
CA ASP A 530 6.56 -51.35 8.24
C ASP A 530 7.90 -51.43 9.00
N PRO A 531 8.99 -51.93 8.38
CA PRO A 531 10.29 -52.10 9.04
C PRO A 531 11.02 -50.78 9.32
N LYS A 532 10.55 -49.63 8.83
CA LYS A 532 11.27 -48.36 8.91
C LYS A 532 11.33 -47.80 10.34
N PRO A 533 12.45 -47.16 10.74
CA PRO A 533 12.58 -46.60 12.10
C PRO A 533 11.52 -45.56 12.50
N TRP A 534 10.93 -44.84 11.54
CA TRP A 534 9.89 -43.84 11.82
C TRP A 534 8.53 -44.49 12.13
N SER A 535 8.21 -45.65 11.57
CA SER A 535 6.94 -46.36 11.82
C SER A 535 6.81 -46.74 13.29
N ARG A 536 7.90 -47.19 13.92
CA ARG A 536 7.98 -47.48 15.35
C ARG A 536 7.69 -46.26 16.24
N ARG A 537 8.14 -45.07 15.82
CA ARG A 537 7.86 -43.81 16.53
C ARG A 537 6.41 -43.39 16.39
N VAL A 538 5.86 -43.53 15.17
CA VAL A 538 4.44 -43.26 14.88
C VAL A 538 3.54 -44.23 15.65
N LEU A 539 3.87 -45.52 15.68
CA LEU A 539 3.11 -46.55 16.41
C LEU A 539 3.06 -46.25 17.92
N LYS A 540 4.16 -45.80 18.51
CA LYS A 540 4.20 -45.39 19.93
C LYS A 540 3.24 -44.22 20.22
N HIS A 541 3.11 -43.27 19.28
CA HIS A 541 2.13 -42.18 19.41
C HIS A 541 0.70 -42.66 19.11
N PHE A 542 0.54 -43.52 18.10
CA PHE A 542 -0.73 -44.08 17.65
C PHE A 542 -1.46 -44.82 18.77
N ASP A 543 -0.73 -45.57 19.61
CA ASP A 543 -1.29 -46.32 20.73
C ASP A 543 -1.65 -45.44 21.95
N THR A 544 -1.39 -44.12 21.90
CA THR A 544 -1.79 -43.21 22.99
C THR A 544 -3.30 -42.92 22.98
N GLU A 545 -3.84 -42.62 24.17
CA GLU A 545 -5.22 -42.18 24.32
C GLU A 545 -5.53 -40.88 23.56
N ASN A 546 -4.58 -39.93 23.53
CA ASN A 546 -4.75 -38.69 22.79
C ASN A 546 -4.86 -38.93 21.28
N ALA A 547 -4.04 -39.84 20.73
CA ALA A 547 -4.15 -40.21 19.31
C ALA A 547 -5.46 -40.95 19.01
N ARG A 548 -5.95 -41.76 19.96
CA ARG A 548 -7.28 -42.41 19.85
C ARG A 548 -8.40 -41.42 19.73
N LEU A 549 -8.48 -40.50 20.68
CA LEU A 549 -9.52 -39.48 20.73
C LEU A 549 -9.42 -38.53 19.53
N GLY A 550 -8.20 -38.24 19.06
CA GLY A 550 -7.95 -37.48 17.84
C GLY A 550 -8.47 -38.18 16.58
N ALA A 551 -8.21 -39.47 16.41
CA ALA A 551 -8.70 -40.28 15.29
C ALA A 551 -10.22 -40.46 15.34
N PHE A 552 -10.77 -40.71 16.54
CA PHE A 552 -12.22 -40.77 16.78
C PHE A 552 -12.90 -39.47 16.35
N ARG A 553 -12.37 -38.32 16.80
CA ARG A 553 -12.87 -36.99 16.40
C ARG A 553 -12.88 -36.82 14.89
N GLN A 554 -11.80 -37.19 14.20
CA GLN A 554 -11.72 -37.08 12.74
C GLN A 554 -12.73 -37.99 12.02
N CYS A 555 -12.83 -39.24 12.44
CA CYS A 555 -13.73 -40.24 11.85
C CYS A 555 -15.20 -39.80 11.90
N PHE A 556 -15.61 -39.18 13.00
CA PHE A 556 -17.00 -38.78 13.25
C PHE A 556 -17.28 -37.28 13.07
N GLY A 557 -16.31 -36.52 12.54
CA GLY A 557 -16.49 -35.10 12.24
C GLY A 557 -16.76 -34.22 13.48
N LEU A 558 -16.20 -34.58 14.63
CA LEU A 558 -16.40 -33.83 15.87
C LEU A 558 -15.57 -32.53 15.89
N PRO A 559 -16.03 -31.50 16.63
CA PRO A 559 -15.33 -30.22 16.75
C PRO A 559 -13.86 -30.36 17.17
N ASP A 560 -12.98 -29.58 16.54
CA ASP A 560 -11.63 -29.37 17.07
C ASP A 560 -11.66 -28.58 18.39
N PHE A 561 -10.50 -28.41 19.04
CA PHE A 561 -10.42 -27.74 20.34
C PHE A 561 -11.07 -26.35 20.34
N TRP A 562 -10.82 -25.53 19.31
CA TRP A 562 -11.31 -24.15 19.27
C TRP A 562 -12.81 -24.08 18.92
N GLN A 563 -13.27 -24.98 18.06
CA GLN A 563 -14.69 -25.14 17.79
C GLN A 563 -15.45 -25.64 19.03
N TRP A 564 -14.84 -26.56 19.78
CA TRP A 564 -15.39 -27.04 21.05
C TRP A 564 -15.41 -25.93 22.11
N ASP A 565 -14.31 -25.18 22.23
CA ASP A 565 -14.17 -24.10 23.19
C ASP A 565 -15.25 -23.03 22.97
N ALA A 566 -15.50 -22.64 21.72
CA ALA A 566 -16.53 -21.67 21.37
C ALA A 566 -17.97 -22.17 21.64
N ALA A 567 -18.23 -23.46 21.44
CA ALA A 567 -19.59 -24.01 21.47
C ALA A 567 -20.00 -24.64 22.81
N PHE A 568 -19.03 -25.16 23.57
CA PHE A 568 -19.29 -26.00 24.75
C PHE A 568 -18.52 -25.57 26.00
N ASN A 569 -17.42 -24.81 25.89
CA ASN A 569 -16.71 -24.32 27.07
C ASN A 569 -17.40 -23.09 27.67
N SER A 570 -17.84 -23.20 28.92
CA SER A 570 -18.44 -22.08 29.67
C SER A 570 -17.46 -20.93 29.90
N GLN A 571 -16.16 -21.20 29.83
CA GLN A 571 -15.07 -20.23 29.89
C GLN A 571 -14.40 -20.07 28.52
N SER A 572 -15.17 -19.99 27.43
CA SER A 572 -14.63 -19.78 26.08
C SER A 572 -13.63 -18.62 25.99
N PHE A 573 -12.61 -18.80 25.13
CA PHE A 573 -11.60 -17.79 24.90
C PHE A 573 -12.21 -16.53 24.29
N LYS A 574 -12.12 -15.42 25.02
CA LYS A 574 -12.47 -14.09 24.51
C LYS A 574 -11.17 -13.34 24.24
N PRO A 575 -10.81 -13.06 22.98
CA PRO A 575 -9.78 -12.07 22.72
C PRO A 575 -10.32 -10.74 23.26
N ASN A 576 -9.74 -10.22 24.35
CA ASN A 576 -10.09 -8.88 24.82
C ASN A 576 -9.85 -7.87 23.69
N PRO A 577 -10.73 -6.87 23.51
CA PRO A 577 -10.60 -5.83 22.48
C PRO A 577 -9.39 -4.91 22.69
#